data_AF-A0A497MI54-F1
#
_entry.id   AF-A0A497MI54-F1
#
_cell.length_a   1.000
_cell.length_b   1.000
_cell.length_c   1.000
_cell.angle_alpha   90.00
_cell.angle_beta   90.00
_cell.angle_gamma   90.00
#
_symmetry.space_group_name_H-M   'P 1'
#
loop_
_entity.id
_entity.type
_entity.pdbx_description
1 polymer ?
#
loop_
_entity_poly.entity_id
_entity_poly.type
_entity_poly.pdbx_seq_one_letter_code
_entity_poly.pdbx_strand_id
1 'polypeptide(L)' 'MVVQPPPQPPMMLYQDGHLSLTRTGSDTWVLEGDAWFSLSLPPKDMGSRPPTYYVKLSLEITVNLKSLV' A
#
# COMPACT_ATOMS: atom_id res chain seq x y z
N MET A 1 7.49 -31.32 1.09
CA MET A 1 7.86 -29.99 0.56
C MET A 1 7.68 -28.99 1.69
N VAL A 2 8.73 -28.28 2.10
CA VAL A 2 8.60 -27.22 3.11
C VAL A 2 7.96 -26.03 2.41
N VAL A 3 6.72 -25.71 2.74
CA VAL A 3 6.04 -24.53 2.20
C VAL A 3 6.68 -23.32 2.88
N GLN A 4 7.54 -22.60 2.15
CA GLN A 4 8.11 -21.37 2.65
C GLN A 4 6.97 -20.35 2.79
N PRO A 5 6.85 -19.67 3.95
CA PRO A 5 5.81 -18.65 4.12
C PRO A 5 6.02 -17.53 3.11
N PRO A 6 4.94 -16.90 2.61
CA PRO A 6 5.06 -15.78 1.68
C PRO A 6 5.89 -14.67 2.31
N PRO A 7 6.71 -13.95 1.51
CA PRO A 7 7.52 -12.84 2.01
C PRO A 7 6.63 -11.81 2.69
N GLN A 8 6.96 -11.48 3.93
CA GLN A 8 6.22 -10.49 4.72
C GLN A 8 6.54 -9.07 4.19
N PRO A 9 5.55 -8.18 4.10
CA PRO A 9 5.80 -6.80 3.70
C PRO A 9 6.70 -6.10 4.74
N PRO A 10 7.49 -5.09 4.32
CA PRO A 10 8.28 -4.29 5.25
C PRO A 10 7.38 -3.70 6.35
N MET A 11 7.70 -3.92 7.63
CA MET A 11 6.85 -3.55 8.77
C MET A 11 6.39 -2.08 8.74
N MET A 12 7.27 -1.16 8.31
CA MET A 12 6.97 0.27 8.24
C MET A 12 5.80 0.62 7.31
N LEU A 13 5.62 -0.09 6.19
CA LEU A 13 4.54 0.22 5.24
C LEU A 13 3.21 -0.49 5.58
N TYR A 14 3.24 -1.39 6.55
CA TYR A 14 2.08 -2.19 6.97
C TYR A 14 1.33 -1.54 8.14
N GLN A 15 2.00 -0.79 9.01
CA GLN A 15 1.38 -0.20 10.20
C GLN A 15 0.86 1.22 9.96
N ASP A 16 1.66 2.07 9.30
CA ASP A 16 1.33 3.50 9.19
C ASP A 16 0.99 3.90 7.75
N GLY A 17 1.40 3.09 6.77
CA GLY A 17 1.49 3.52 5.37
C GLY A 17 2.54 4.63 5.20
N HIS A 18 2.79 5.01 3.96
CA HIS A 18 3.67 6.11 3.61
C HIS A 18 2.89 7.10 2.78
N LEU A 19 2.94 8.38 3.15
CA LEU A 19 2.36 9.47 2.37
C LEU A 19 3.37 10.61 2.30
N SER A 20 3.80 10.97 1.10
CA SER A 20 4.71 12.09 0.84
C SER A 20 4.06 13.12 -0.06
N LEU A 21 4.14 14.38 0.33
CA LEU A 21 3.73 15.51 -0.49
C LEU A 21 4.98 16.31 -0.88
N THR A 22 5.30 16.32 -2.16
CA THR A 22 6.50 16.95 -2.70
C THR A 22 6.12 18.04 -3.70
N ARG A 23 6.71 19.23 -3.55
CA ARG A 23 6.59 20.29 -4.56
C ARG A 23 7.65 20.07 -5.65
N THR A 24 7.22 19.78 -6.88
CA THR A 24 8.12 19.48 -8.01
C THR A 24 8.29 20.64 -8.98
N GLY A 25 7.48 21.70 -8.84
CA GLY A 25 7.59 22.93 -9.64
C GLY A 25 7.03 24.15 -8.90
N SER A 26 7.00 25.32 -9.55
CA SER A 26 6.38 26.53 -8.97
C SER A 26 4.95 26.25 -8.54
N ASP A 27 4.18 25.55 -9.37
CA ASP A 27 2.75 25.35 -9.15
C ASP A 27 2.37 23.87 -9.18
N THR A 28 3.36 22.97 -9.15
CA THR A 28 3.13 21.53 -9.22
C THR A 28 3.47 20.87 -7.89
N TRP A 29 2.50 20.12 -7.38
CA TRP A 29 2.63 19.28 -6.20
C TRP A 29 2.34 17.83 -6.59
N VAL A 30 3.10 16.91 -6.02
CA VAL A 30 2.95 15.47 -6.21
C VAL A 30 2.71 14.87 -4.83
N LEU A 31 1.56 14.20 -4.67
CA LEU A 31 1.22 13.42 -3.50
C LEU A 31 1.39 11.94 -3.85
N GLU A 32 2.33 11.28 -3.20
CA GLU A 32 2.62 9.86 -3.34
C GLU A 32 2.21 9.13 -2.07
N GLY A 33 1.52 8.01 -2.22
CA GLY A 33 1.06 7.18 -1.11
C GLY A 33 1.33 5.71 -1.38
N ASP A 34 1.87 4.99 -0.40
CA ASP A 34 2.08 3.54 -0.45
C ASP A 34 1.63 2.90 0.86
N ALA A 35 0.79 1.89 0.80
CA ALA A 35 0.36 1.13 1.97
C ALA A 35 0.23 -0.36 1.67
N TRP A 36 0.54 -1.19 2.67
CA TRP A 36 0.32 -2.64 2.62
C TRP A 36 -0.79 -3.05 3.58
N PHE A 37 -1.65 -3.97 3.13
CA PHE A 37 -2.77 -4.50 3.89
C PHE A 37 -2.69 -6.02 3.96
N SER A 38 -3.03 -6.61 5.10
CA SER A 38 -3.29 -8.05 5.17
C SER A 38 -4.72 -8.33 4.75
N LEU A 39 -4.90 -9.24 3.80
CA LEU A 39 -6.20 -9.80 3.48
C LEU A 39 -6.28 -11.21 4.06
N SER A 40 -7.15 -11.37 5.06
CA SER A 40 -7.52 -12.67 5.61
C SER A 40 -8.79 -13.16 4.93
N LEU A 41 -8.69 -14.25 4.17
CA LEU A 41 -9.85 -14.92 3.60
C LEU A 41 -10.32 -16.05 4.52
N PRO A 42 -11.64 -16.32 4.58
CA PRO A 42 -12.14 -17.47 5.32
C PRO A 42 -11.52 -18.77 4.76
N PRO A 43 -11.20 -19.75 5.62
CA PRO A 43 -10.67 -21.02 5.17
C PRO A 43 -11.74 -21.74 4.32
N LYS A 44 -11.31 -22.34 3.20
CA LYS A 44 -12.22 -23.10 2.32
C LYS A 44 -12.71 -24.40 2.94
N ASP A 45 -11.93 -24.99 3.85
CA ASP A 45 -12.24 -26.24 4.53
C ASP A 45 -12.08 -26.09 6.06
N MET A 46 -12.91 -26.80 6.84
CA MET A 46 -12.74 -26.90 8.29
C MET A 46 -11.41 -27.59 8.61
N GLY A 47 -10.44 -26.85 9.16
CA GLY A 47 -9.14 -27.36 9.61
C GLY A 47 -7.94 -26.80 8.84
N SER A 48 -8.15 -26.08 7.74
CA SER A 48 -7.08 -25.36 7.04
C SER A 48 -6.77 -24.04 7.75
N ARG A 49 -5.48 -23.69 7.87
CA ARG A 49 -5.11 -22.31 8.22
C ARG A 49 -5.56 -21.39 7.09
N PRO A 50 -6.23 -20.26 7.38
CA PRO A 50 -6.62 -19.32 6.34
C PRO A 50 -5.37 -18.80 5.62
N PRO A 51 -5.37 -18.79 4.28
CA PRO A 51 -4.27 -18.20 3.53
C PRO A 51 -4.12 -16.72 3.89
N THR A 52 -2.88 -16.29 4.13
CA THR A 52 -2.54 -14.88 4.35
C THR A 52 -2.13 -14.28 3.03
N TYR A 53 -2.87 -13.26 2.58
CA TYR A 53 -2.51 -12.46 1.41
C TYR A 53 -2.09 -11.07 1.86
N TYR A 54 -1.20 -10.46 1.09
CA TYR A 54 -0.80 -9.07 1.27
C TYR A 54 -1.17 -8.29 0.01
N VAL A 55 -1.80 -7.13 0.20
CA VAL A 55 -2.21 -6.24 -0.88
C VAL A 55 -1.43 -4.94 -0.74
N LYS A 56 -0.76 -4.51 -1.81
CA LYS A 56 -0.14 -3.19 -1.88
C LYS A 56 -1.09 -2.23 -2.60
N LEU A 57 -1.37 -1.08 -2.00
CA LEU A 57 -1.98 0.06 -2.67
C LEU A 57 -0.91 1.13 -2.86
N SER A 58 -0.79 1.62 -4.09
CA SER A 58 0.06 2.73 -4.46
C SER A 58 -0.80 3.80 -5.12
N LEU A 59 -0.64 5.04 -4.69
CA LEU A 59 -1.36 6.22 -5.17
C LEU A 59 -0.34 7.29 -5.57
N GLU A 60 -0.57 7.91 -6.71
CA GLU A 60 0.15 9.11 -7.14
C GLU A 60 -0.86 10.12 -7.65
N ILE A 61 -0.86 11.32 -7.07
CA ILE A 61 -1.72 12.44 -7.49
C ILE A 61 -0.83 13.63 -7.80
N THR A 62 -0.89 14.10 -9.04
CA THR A 62 -0.28 15.36 -9.44
C THR A 62 -1.31 16.48 -9.40
N VAL A 63 -1.05 17.50 -8.60
CA VAL A 63 -1.86 18.72 -8.51
C VAL A 63 -1.11 19.85 -9.21
N ASN A 64 -1.75 20.48 -10.20
CA ASN A 64 -1.21 21.64 -10.88
C ASN A 64 -2.05 22.87 -10.52
N LEU A 65 -1.48 23.75 -9.71
CA LEU A 65 -2.04 25.02 -9.27
C LEU A 65 -1.85 26.10 -10.35
N LYS A 66 -2.20 25.80 -11.60
CA LYS A 66 -2.41 26.87 -12.59
C LYS A 66 -3.65 27.63 -12.14
N SER A 67 -3.43 28.72 -11.40
CA SER A 67 -4.39 29.82 -11.22
C SER A 67 -5.84 29.31 -11.05
N LEU A 68 -6.16 28.84 -9.84
CA LEU A 68 -7.51 29.12 -9.35
C LEU A 68 -7.49 30.63 -9.06
N VAL A 69 -8.10 31.40 -9.97
CA VAL A 69 -8.11 32.88 -10.07
C VAL A 69 -7.06 33.43 -11.02
#